data_AF-A0AA43GVP7-F1
#
_entry.id   AF-A0AA43GVP7-F1
#
_cell.length_a   1.000
_cell.length_b   1.000
_cell.length_c   1.000
_cell.angle_alpha   90.00
_cell.angle_beta   90.00
_cell.angle_gamma   90.00
#
_symmetry.space_group_name_H-M   'P 1'
#
loop_
_entity.id
_entity.type
_entity.pdbx_description
1 polymer ?
#
loop_
_entity_poly.entity_id
_entity_poly.type
_entity_poly.pdbx_seq_one_letter_code
_entity_poly.pdbx_strand_id
1 'polypeptide(L)'
;MSKSVLIDKALCLPSPDIEALMQGRIIASVPKKLLNIGDKFALYPVDTLSIALPIEQYYRPSFWPITESSIPQVNSPIVAIKAWAKCELCEFVDDIQKLEIVSQLTIWSVKVFEEILREKPYIFLAYLRVYHLPEFKEVCFGTHIKDKVGKFISIPNITASEVKPVLSDGIFAQRQRQLQNLEPPKYPELEELQGALSQIASTNVAAQELDNDIKIFLGWSGEGLTKSINADLAWINTIVSLGDRSIEQDEIKSNYQAGTDFENIVRQGLEFLGFKLEKAYKGGAGGLDLYCSEPYPLVCECKAGKSIPSGTVQELIKLGGMHLGLAKFLKSAKLIIGPGKPSRETQKAAQEWKVSIINTMSLQKLVELKAKYPGAINLFELQEYLEPGRIEDKIDEYIDKIEQSIKLRSHINQLVKKYLQDSGKECTGVEALHGAYFASNPPQPLLQTEQMHEILIELSSPLTGYLGRKKGSDWKSDRFYFIRNLPTSYKEDNTIYFM
;
A
#
# COMPACT_ATOMS: atom_id res chain seq x y z
N MET A 1 11.51 -20.84 -19.90
CA MET A 1 12.79 -20.22 -20.29
C MET A 1 12.49 -18.90 -20.98
N SER A 2 12.91 -17.76 -20.44
CA SER A 2 12.71 -16.47 -21.11
C SER A 2 13.67 -16.34 -22.27
N LYS A 3 13.19 -15.84 -23.42
CA LYS A 3 14.06 -15.58 -24.57
C LYS A 3 15.02 -14.44 -24.21
N SER A 4 16.30 -14.67 -24.38
CA SER A 4 17.31 -13.62 -24.33
C SER A 4 17.16 -12.72 -25.55
N VAL A 5 17.23 -11.41 -25.34
CA VAL A 5 17.11 -10.39 -26.39
C VAL A 5 18.43 -9.63 -26.46
N LEU A 6 19.03 -9.55 -27.65
CA LEU A 6 20.20 -8.72 -27.90
C LEU A 6 19.76 -7.34 -28.41
N ILE A 7 20.30 -6.27 -27.81
CA ILE A 7 19.98 -4.89 -28.16
C ILE A 7 21.28 -4.13 -28.44
N ASP A 8 21.39 -3.55 -29.63
CA ASP A 8 22.58 -2.85 -30.14
C ASP A 8 22.32 -1.38 -30.51
N LYS A 9 21.06 -0.94 -30.39
CA LYS A 9 20.61 0.42 -30.67
C LYS A 9 19.76 0.97 -29.53
N ALA A 10 19.82 2.28 -29.33
CA ALA A 10 18.98 3.00 -28.37
C ALA A 10 18.22 4.14 -29.04
N LEU A 11 16.94 4.31 -28.68
CA LEU A 11 16.15 5.48 -29.07
C LEU A 11 16.39 6.59 -28.03
N CYS A 12 16.85 7.74 -28.49
CA CYS A 12 17.05 8.91 -27.63
C CYS A 12 15.70 9.62 -27.41
N LEU A 13 15.24 9.70 -26.16
CA LEU A 13 13.99 10.36 -25.79
C LEU A 13 14.24 11.31 -24.60
N PRO A 14 13.47 12.39 -24.46
CA PRO A 14 13.57 13.26 -23.30
C PRO A 14 13.50 12.46 -22.00
N SER A 15 14.35 12.79 -21.02
CA SER A 15 14.39 12.09 -19.72
C SER A 15 13.00 11.97 -19.05
N PRO A 16 12.13 13.00 -19.06
CA PRO A 16 10.78 12.87 -18.50
C PRO A 16 9.90 11.86 -19.26
N ASP A 17 10.05 11.72 -20.57
CA ASP A 17 9.29 10.76 -21.39
C ASP A 17 9.66 9.32 -21.02
N ILE A 18 10.96 9.05 -20.80
CA ILE A 18 11.43 7.73 -20.38
C ILE A 18 10.96 7.39 -18.97
N GLU A 19 10.99 8.36 -18.06
CA GLU A 19 10.52 8.14 -16.70
C GLU A 19 9.01 7.83 -16.68
N ALA A 20 8.22 8.56 -17.48
CA ALA A 20 6.79 8.28 -17.63
C ALA A 20 6.51 6.90 -18.25
N LEU A 21 7.34 6.45 -19.19
CA LEU A 21 7.31 5.09 -19.76
C LEU A 21 7.69 4.03 -18.71
N MET A 22 8.73 4.28 -17.90
CA MET A 22 9.19 3.37 -16.86
C MET A 22 8.24 3.26 -15.67
N GLN A 23 7.48 4.31 -15.37
CA GLN A 23 6.42 4.32 -14.37
C GLN A 23 5.08 3.80 -14.92
N GLY A 24 5.03 3.33 -16.17
CA GLY A 24 3.82 2.80 -16.78
C GLY A 24 2.71 3.85 -16.98
N ARG A 25 3.02 5.14 -16.85
CA ARG A 25 2.03 6.23 -17.01
C ARG A 25 1.65 6.45 -18.46
N ILE A 26 2.57 6.17 -19.39
CA ILE A 26 2.32 6.15 -20.84
C ILE A 26 2.87 4.88 -21.47
N ILE A 27 2.39 4.58 -22.67
CA ILE A 27 2.96 3.54 -23.54
C ILE A 27 3.40 4.11 -24.90
N ALA A 28 3.37 5.43 -25.08
CA ALA A 28 3.63 6.07 -26.37
C ALA A 28 4.99 6.78 -26.39
N SER A 29 5.56 6.98 -27.57
CA SER A 29 6.71 7.84 -27.83
C SER A 29 6.56 8.51 -29.19
N VAL A 30 7.26 9.63 -29.41
CA VAL A 30 7.25 10.37 -30.68
C VAL A 30 8.64 10.31 -31.36
N PRO A 31 8.98 9.21 -32.05
CA PRO A 31 10.24 9.11 -32.79
C PRO A 31 10.26 10.00 -34.04
N LYS A 32 11.46 10.32 -34.53
CA LYS A 32 11.64 11.11 -35.78
C LYS A 32 11.46 10.29 -37.06
N LYS A 33 11.30 8.96 -36.95
CA LYS A 33 11.06 8.04 -38.07
C LYS A 33 10.03 6.99 -37.66
N LEU A 34 9.35 6.44 -38.66
CA LEU A 34 8.49 5.27 -38.49
C LEU A 34 9.29 4.09 -37.91
N LEU A 35 8.73 3.42 -36.90
CA LEU A 35 9.30 2.21 -36.32
C LEU A 35 8.57 0.99 -36.88
N ASN A 36 9.29 -0.12 -37.05
CA ASN A 36 8.67 -1.38 -37.45
C ASN A 36 8.14 -2.13 -36.24
N ILE A 37 7.02 -2.83 -36.41
CA ILE A 37 6.52 -3.74 -35.38
C ILE A 37 7.59 -4.79 -35.07
N GLY A 38 7.86 -4.99 -33.78
CA GLY A 38 8.89 -5.89 -33.29
C GLY A 38 10.29 -5.27 -33.17
N ASP A 39 10.50 -4.01 -33.58
CA ASP A 39 11.76 -3.32 -33.33
C ASP A 39 12.08 -3.31 -31.83
N LYS A 40 13.31 -3.69 -31.47
CA LYS A 40 13.81 -3.73 -30.09
C LYS A 40 14.95 -2.76 -29.92
N PHE A 41 14.92 -2.00 -28.83
CA PHE A 41 15.90 -0.95 -28.57
C PHE A 41 15.95 -0.55 -27.10
N ALA A 42 17.09 -0.02 -26.67
CA ALA A 42 17.22 0.61 -25.36
C ALA A 42 16.57 2.00 -25.36
N LEU A 43 16.17 2.47 -24.18
CA LEU A 43 15.68 3.84 -23.99
C LEU A 43 16.83 4.69 -23.44
N TYR A 44 17.30 5.66 -24.23
CA TYR A 44 18.41 6.53 -23.87
C TYR A 44 17.91 7.93 -23.48
N PRO A 45 18.10 8.38 -22.23
CA PRO A 45 17.61 9.68 -21.77
C PRO A 45 18.46 10.84 -22.31
N VAL A 46 17.78 11.92 -22.69
CA VAL A 46 18.40 13.19 -23.11
C VAL A 46 17.72 14.37 -22.41
N ASP A 47 18.49 15.38 -22.04
CA ASP A 47 17.99 16.54 -21.28
C ASP A 47 17.38 17.63 -22.17
N THR A 48 17.24 17.35 -23.46
CA THR A 48 16.66 18.27 -24.44
C THR A 48 15.30 17.78 -24.90
N LEU A 49 14.34 18.70 -24.96
CA LEU A 49 13.03 18.44 -25.53
C LEU A 49 13.10 18.33 -27.05
N SER A 50 12.14 17.63 -27.64
CA SER A 50 12.04 17.48 -29.10
C SER A 50 11.65 18.79 -29.81
N ILE A 51 10.98 19.69 -29.09
CA ILE A 51 10.47 20.98 -29.55
C ILE A 51 10.87 22.03 -28.51
N ALA A 52 11.25 23.22 -28.96
CA ALA A 52 11.61 24.34 -28.10
C ALA A 52 10.36 25.03 -27.50
N LEU A 53 9.69 24.35 -26.56
CA LEU A 53 8.60 24.91 -25.75
C LEU A 53 8.99 24.95 -24.27
N PRO A 54 8.46 25.90 -23.48
CA PRO A 54 8.53 25.83 -22.02
C PRO A 54 7.92 24.53 -21.48
N ILE A 55 8.44 24.02 -20.36
CA ILE A 55 8.01 22.74 -19.76
C ILE A 55 6.51 22.72 -19.47
N GLU A 56 5.98 23.84 -18.99
CA GLU A 56 4.57 24.04 -18.65
C GLU A 56 3.66 23.99 -19.88
N GLN A 57 4.22 24.23 -21.05
CA GLN A 57 3.52 24.11 -22.34
C GLN A 57 3.83 22.79 -23.03
N TYR A 58 4.90 22.08 -22.65
CA TYR A 58 5.27 20.81 -23.26
C TYR A 58 4.52 19.64 -22.62
N TYR A 59 4.46 19.60 -21.29
CA TYR A 59 3.80 18.52 -20.54
C TYR A 59 2.50 18.98 -19.90
N ARG A 60 1.55 18.04 -19.77
CA ARG A 60 0.33 18.26 -19.00
C ARG A 60 0.63 18.48 -17.51
N PRO A 61 -0.17 19.28 -16.77
CA PRO A 61 0.10 19.64 -15.38
C PRO A 61 0.36 18.47 -14.43
N SER A 62 -0.38 17.37 -14.57
CA SER A 62 -0.21 16.16 -13.74
C SER A 62 1.12 15.42 -13.95
N PHE A 63 1.94 15.85 -14.91
CA PHE A 63 3.24 15.28 -15.23
C PHE A 63 4.41 16.21 -14.92
N TRP A 64 4.17 17.44 -14.48
CA TRP A 64 5.24 18.35 -14.04
C TRP A 64 6.12 17.80 -12.91
N PRO A 65 5.61 17.03 -11.92
CA PRO A 65 6.49 16.46 -10.89
C PRO A 65 7.57 15.48 -11.43
N ILE A 66 7.31 14.85 -12.56
CA ILE A 66 8.30 13.97 -13.22
C ILE A 66 9.43 14.80 -13.83
N THR A 67 9.16 16.02 -14.29
CA THR A 67 10.19 16.87 -14.90
C THR A 67 11.18 17.36 -13.85
N GLU A 68 10.72 17.71 -12.65
CA GLU A 68 11.60 18.16 -11.54
C GLU A 68 12.56 17.05 -11.06
N SER A 69 12.10 15.79 -11.06
CA SER A 69 12.88 14.63 -10.60
C SER A 69 13.81 14.02 -11.66
N SER A 70 13.51 14.24 -12.95
CA SER A 70 14.26 13.65 -14.08
C SER A 70 15.26 14.62 -14.74
N ILE A 71 15.19 15.91 -14.43
CA ILE A 71 16.05 16.96 -15.02
C ILE A 71 17.41 17.18 -14.30
N PRO A 72 17.67 16.79 -13.02
CA PRO A 72 18.99 16.99 -12.46
C PRO A 72 19.90 15.77 -12.67
N GLN A 73 20.95 15.99 -13.49
CA GLN A 73 22.28 15.33 -13.54
C GLN A 73 22.65 14.60 -14.85
N VAL A 74 22.98 15.34 -15.93
CA VAL A 74 23.92 14.85 -16.95
C VAL A 74 24.88 15.97 -17.40
N ASN A 75 25.65 16.54 -16.45
CA ASN A 75 26.99 17.06 -16.79
C ASN A 75 28.04 15.94 -16.85
N SER A 76 27.62 14.68 -16.68
CA SER A 76 28.45 13.49 -16.81
C SER A 76 28.35 12.95 -18.25
N PRO A 77 29.46 12.59 -18.91
CA PRO A 77 29.41 11.93 -20.21
C PRO A 77 28.83 10.50 -20.15
N ILE A 78 28.59 9.98 -18.93
CA ILE A 78 28.09 8.63 -18.67
C ILE A 78 26.61 8.69 -18.30
N VAL A 79 25.79 7.97 -19.06
CA VAL A 79 24.33 7.86 -18.86
C VAL A 79 23.96 6.42 -18.54
N ALA A 80 23.13 6.23 -17.51
CA ALA A 80 22.61 4.91 -17.13
C ALA A 80 21.33 4.57 -17.91
N ILE A 81 21.42 3.55 -18.77
CA ILE A 81 20.26 2.94 -19.42
C ILE A 81 19.60 1.98 -18.43
N LYS A 82 18.33 2.26 -18.09
CA LYS A 82 17.55 1.52 -17.08
C LYS A 82 16.48 0.60 -17.68
N ALA A 83 16.08 0.84 -18.93
CA ALA A 83 14.98 0.13 -19.56
C ALA A 83 15.19 -0.05 -21.07
N TRP A 84 14.46 -1.00 -21.63
CA TRP A 84 14.39 -1.24 -23.06
C TRP A 84 12.93 -1.40 -23.50
N ALA A 85 12.69 -1.23 -24.79
CA ALA A 85 11.36 -1.30 -25.38
C ALA A 85 11.32 -2.18 -26.62
N LYS A 86 10.15 -2.79 -26.83
CA LYS A 86 9.72 -3.39 -28.09
C LYS A 86 8.61 -2.52 -28.68
N CYS A 87 8.74 -2.13 -29.95
CA CYS A 87 7.68 -1.45 -30.68
C CYS A 87 6.57 -2.46 -31.02
N GLU A 88 5.37 -2.26 -30.50
CA GLU A 88 4.20 -3.10 -30.82
C GLU A 88 3.36 -2.50 -31.95
N LEU A 89 3.40 -1.17 -32.12
CA LEU A 89 2.72 -0.46 -33.19
C LEU A 89 3.38 0.91 -33.41
N CYS A 90 3.31 1.44 -34.63
CA CYS A 90 3.65 2.83 -34.90
C CYS A 90 2.67 3.39 -35.93
N GLU A 91 1.91 4.41 -35.54
CA GLU A 91 0.84 5.00 -36.36
C GLU A 91 1.20 6.43 -36.79
N PHE A 92 0.50 6.89 -37.82
CA PHE A 92 0.54 8.28 -38.28
C PHE A 92 -0.63 9.03 -37.65
N VAL A 93 -0.33 10.16 -37.03
CA VAL A 93 -1.34 11.10 -36.52
C VAL A 93 -1.16 12.42 -37.25
N ASP A 94 -2.14 12.80 -38.06
CA ASP A 94 -2.17 14.02 -38.88
C ASP A 94 -3.45 14.85 -38.70
N ASP A 95 -4.46 14.27 -38.05
CA ASP A 95 -5.76 14.90 -37.81
C ASP A 95 -5.76 15.74 -36.52
N ILE A 96 -5.85 17.06 -36.71
CA ILE A 96 -5.88 18.05 -35.63
C ILE A 96 -7.05 17.79 -34.65
N GLN A 97 -8.18 17.26 -35.13
CA GLN A 97 -9.35 17.00 -34.28
C GLN A 97 -9.10 15.91 -33.24
N LYS A 98 -8.08 15.07 -33.46
CA LYS A 98 -7.72 13.96 -32.56
C LYS A 98 -6.70 14.35 -31.50
N LEU A 99 -6.02 15.50 -31.64
CA LEU A 99 -4.90 15.88 -30.78
C LEU A 99 -5.30 16.06 -29.32
N GLU A 100 -6.52 16.55 -29.05
CA GLU A 100 -7.04 16.70 -27.69
C GLU A 100 -7.09 15.34 -26.98
N ILE A 101 -7.64 14.32 -27.63
CA ILE A 101 -7.76 12.97 -27.07
C ILE A 101 -6.37 12.32 -26.94
N VAL A 102 -5.50 12.48 -27.93
CA VAL A 102 -4.12 11.97 -27.86
C VAL A 102 -3.35 12.63 -26.71
N SER A 103 -3.53 13.94 -26.49
CA SER A 103 -2.98 14.66 -25.33
C SER A 103 -3.52 14.11 -24.01
N GLN A 104 -4.82 13.80 -23.94
CA GLN A 104 -5.41 13.19 -22.74
C GLN A 104 -4.87 11.79 -22.44
N LEU A 105 -4.50 11.02 -23.48
CA LEU A 105 -3.97 9.66 -23.37
C LEU A 105 -2.44 9.58 -23.27
N THR A 106 -1.75 10.72 -23.30
CA THR A 106 -0.29 10.82 -23.22
C THR A 106 0.15 11.87 -22.20
N ILE A 107 1.46 12.12 -22.10
CA ILE A 107 2.01 13.14 -21.21
C ILE A 107 2.09 14.52 -21.87
N TRP A 108 2.07 14.57 -23.19
CA TRP A 108 2.31 15.80 -23.96
C TRP A 108 1.04 16.63 -24.04
N SER A 109 1.21 17.95 -24.03
CA SER A 109 0.10 18.87 -24.28
C SER A 109 -0.29 18.86 -25.77
N VAL A 110 -1.49 19.36 -26.07
CA VAL A 110 -1.95 19.59 -27.46
C VAL A 110 -0.97 20.47 -28.24
N LYS A 111 -0.38 21.50 -27.59
CA LYS A 111 0.57 22.43 -28.22
C LYS A 111 1.79 21.72 -28.79
N VAL A 112 2.28 20.67 -28.12
CA VAL A 112 3.41 19.88 -28.63
C VAL A 112 3.05 19.29 -29.99
N PHE A 113 1.89 18.66 -30.11
CA PHE A 113 1.46 18.05 -31.36
C PHE A 113 1.21 19.08 -32.45
N GLU A 114 0.61 20.23 -32.11
CA GLU A 114 0.41 21.34 -33.06
C GLU A 114 1.74 21.85 -33.64
N GLU A 115 2.77 22.01 -32.80
CA GLU A 115 4.11 22.43 -33.27
C GLU A 115 4.78 21.36 -34.14
N ILE A 116 4.63 20.06 -33.82
CA ILE A 116 5.12 18.99 -34.70
C ILE A 116 4.41 19.05 -36.05
N LEU A 117 3.08 19.23 -36.06
CA LEU A 117 2.29 19.30 -37.29
C LEU A 117 2.57 20.55 -38.12
N ARG A 118 3.04 21.63 -37.49
CA ARG A 118 3.53 22.82 -38.20
C ARG A 118 4.84 22.54 -38.95
N GLU A 119 5.75 21.76 -38.36
CA GLU A 119 7.03 21.41 -38.98
C GLU A 119 6.91 20.24 -39.97
N LYS A 120 5.98 19.30 -39.75
CA LYS A 120 5.81 18.07 -40.52
C LYS A 120 4.33 17.73 -40.67
N PRO A 121 3.87 17.20 -41.81
CA PRO A 121 2.44 16.93 -42.01
C PRO A 121 1.89 15.75 -41.19
N TYR A 122 2.69 15.09 -40.36
CA TYR A 122 2.28 13.96 -39.53
C TYR A 122 3.20 13.77 -38.32
N ILE A 123 2.67 13.10 -37.30
CA ILE A 123 3.38 12.64 -36.09
C ILE A 123 3.50 11.12 -36.18
N PHE A 124 4.69 10.58 -35.92
CA PHE A 124 4.86 9.15 -35.67
C PHE A 124 4.56 8.87 -34.20
N LEU A 125 3.48 8.15 -33.91
CA LEU A 125 3.13 7.74 -32.56
C LEU A 125 3.46 6.26 -32.39
N ALA A 126 4.55 5.96 -31.68
CA ALA A 126 5.02 4.60 -31.46
C ALA A 126 4.59 4.07 -30.10
N TYR A 127 4.02 2.87 -30.09
CA TYR A 127 3.43 2.21 -28.93
C TYR A 127 4.45 1.17 -28.45
N LEU A 128 4.99 1.41 -27.26
CA LEU A 128 6.17 0.75 -26.73
C LEU A 128 5.80 -0.16 -25.58
N ARG A 129 6.09 -1.46 -25.73
CA ARG A 129 6.12 -2.42 -24.63
C ARG A 129 7.46 -2.28 -23.91
N VAL A 130 7.44 -1.73 -22.69
CA VAL A 130 8.64 -1.39 -21.93
C VAL A 130 8.96 -2.45 -20.88
N TYR A 131 10.26 -2.70 -20.69
CA TYR A 131 10.80 -3.67 -19.75
C TYR A 131 11.96 -3.06 -18.97
N HIS A 132 12.02 -3.35 -17.67
CA HIS A 132 13.16 -2.97 -16.85
C HIS A 132 14.37 -3.86 -17.16
N LEU A 133 15.55 -3.25 -17.24
CA LEU A 133 16.80 -4.01 -17.25
C LEU A 133 17.09 -4.54 -15.83
N PRO A 134 17.59 -5.78 -15.69
CA PRO A 134 17.97 -6.32 -14.38
C PRO A 134 19.07 -5.50 -13.69
N GLU A 135 20.00 -4.96 -14.48
CA GLU A 135 21.09 -4.09 -14.05
C GLU A 135 21.17 -2.90 -15.01
N PHE A 136 21.45 -1.71 -14.48
CA PHE A 136 21.65 -0.53 -15.30
C PHE A 136 22.92 -0.67 -16.14
N LYS A 137 22.88 -0.16 -17.37
CA LYS A 137 24.03 -0.14 -18.26
C LYS A 137 24.49 1.28 -18.49
N GLU A 138 25.68 1.57 -18.00
CA GLU A 138 26.35 2.84 -18.23
C GLU A 138 26.89 2.89 -19.65
N VAL A 139 26.50 3.93 -20.38
CA VAL A 139 26.97 4.19 -21.73
C VAL A 139 27.55 5.59 -21.79
N CYS A 140 28.76 5.70 -22.32
CA CYS A 140 29.44 6.98 -22.52
C CYS A 140 29.19 7.48 -23.95
N PHE A 141 28.69 8.70 -24.11
CA PHE A 141 28.48 9.32 -25.43
C PHE A 141 29.07 10.74 -25.50
N GLY A 142 29.52 11.13 -26.70
CA GLY A 142 30.14 12.44 -26.95
C GLY A 142 29.16 13.62 -26.98
N THR A 143 29.70 14.83 -27.15
CA THR A 143 29.07 16.16 -26.96
C THR A 143 27.89 16.53 -27.87
N HIS A 144 27.38 15.63 -28.72
CA HIS A 144 26.32 15.90 -29.71
C HIS A 144 25.02 15.10 -29.49
N ILE A 145 24.80 14.55 -28.29
CA ILE A 145 23.61 13.73 -27.99
C ILE A 145 22.29 14.53 -28.11
N LYS A 146 22.35 15.86 -27.89
CA LYS A 146 21.21 16.77 -27.99
C LYS A 146 20.58 16.79 -29.39
N ASP A 147 21.35 16.61 -30.47
CA ASP A 147 20.80 16.58 -31.84
C ASP A 147 20.16 15.23 -32.22
N LYS A 148 20.23 14.27 -31.30
CA LYS A 148 19.75 12.90 -31.46
C LYS A 148 18.37 12.66 -30.87
N VAL A 149 17.72 13.64 -30.21
CA VAL A 149 16.34 13.46 -29.71
C VAL A 149 15.42 12.92 -30.82
N GLY A 150 14.73 11.84 -30.52
CA GLY A 150 13.85 11.09 -31.42
C GLY A 150 14.57 10.22 -32.47
N LYS A 151 15.91 10.14 -32.43
CA LYS A 151 16.73 9.31 -33.34
C LYS A 151 17.38 8.15 -32.60
N PHE A 152 17.87 7.19 -33.36
CA PHE A 152 18.65 6.08 -32.82
C PHE A 152 20.14 6.41 -32.74
N ILE A 153 20.78 5.87 -31.72
CA ILE A 153 22.23 5.79 -31.57
C ILE A 153 22.63 4.31 -31.45
N SER A 154 23.83 3.98 -31.90
CA SER A 154 24.44 2.67 -31.65
C SER A 154 24.95 2.60 -30.22
N ILE A 155 24.76 1.47 -29.55
CA ILE A 155 25.25 1.24 -28.19
C ILE A 155 26.01 -0.09 -28.12
N PRO A 156 26.85 -0.32 -27.09
CA PRO A 156 27.35 -1.65 -26.80
C PRO A 156 26.18 -2.63 -26.63
N ASN A 157 26.38 -3.88 -27.04
CA ASN A 157 25.35 -4.90 -26.96
C ASN A 157 24.86 -5.10 -25.52
N ILE A 158 23.56 -4.91 -25.31
CA ILE A 158 22.87 -5.20 -24.05
C ILE A 158 22.08 -6.49 -24.20
N THR A 159 22.34 -7.44 -23.31
CA THR A 159 21.51 -8.63 -23.15
C THR A 159 20.34 -8.31 -22.23
N ALA A 160 19.12 -8.49 -22.74
CA ALA A 160 17.89 -8.16 -22.06
C ALA A 160 16.92 -9.36 -22.03
N SER A 161 15.84 -9.22 -21.28
CA SER A 161 14.81 -10.25 -21.14
C SER A 161 13.43 -9.63 -20.96
N GLU A 162 12.39 -10.36 -21.37
CA GLU A 162 10.98 -9.95 -21.27
C GLU A 162 10.36 -10.27 -19.89
N VAL A 163 11.17 -10.68 -18.90
CA VAL A 163 10.71 -11.16 -17.58
C VAL A 163 10.18 -10.04 -16.66
N LYS A 164 10.64 -8.80 -16.85
CA LYS A 164 10.25 -7.66 -16.02
C LYS A 164 9.55 -6.57 -16.86
N PRO A 165 8.34 -6.84 -17.40
CA PRO A 165 7.59 -5.81 -18.10
C PRO A 165 7.14 -4.74 -17.10
N VAL A 166 7.10 -3.48 -17.54
CA VAL A 166 6.62 -2.37 -16.70
C VAL A 166 5.12 -2.54 -16.41
N LEU A 167 4.33 -2.92 -17.44
CA LEU A 167 2.90 -3.16 -17.33
C LEU A 167 2.60 -4.65 -17.52
N SER A 168 1.52 -5.18 -16.93
CA SER A 168 1.05 -6.53 -17.29
C SER A 168 0.56 -6.58 -18.74
N ASP A 169 0.47 -7.79 -19.32
CA ASP A 169 -0.01 -7.95 -20.71
C ASP A 169 -1.44 -7.42 -20.87
N GLY A 170 -2.31 -7.69 -19.89
CA GLY A 170 -3.69 -7.22 -19.90
C GLY A 170 -3.79 -5.69 -19.88
N ILE A 171 -3.03 -5.01 -19.01
CA ILE A 171 -3.06 -3.55 -18.89
C ILE A 171 -2.50 -2.90 -20.16
N PHE A 172 -1.40 -3.43 -20.70
CA PHE A 172 -0.84 -2.91 -21.94
C PHE A 172 -1.79 -3.07 -23.13
N ALA A 173 -2.40 -4.25 -23.29
CA ALA A 173 -3.38 -4.50 -24.35
C ALA A 173 -4.63 -3.63 -24.22
N GLN A 174 -5.04 -3.29 -22.99
CA GLN A 174 -6.11 -2.32 -22.75
C GLN A 174 -5.70 -0.91 -23.22
N ARG A 175 -4.54 -0.42 -22.79
CA ARG A 175 -4.05 0.92 -23.17
C ARG A 175 -3.77 1.09 -24.64
N GLN A 176 -3.24 0.04 -25.28
CA GLN A 176 -3.05 0.01 -26.72
C GLN A 176 -4.38 0.19 -27.44
N ARG A 177 -5.43 -0.56 -27.03
CA ARG A 177 -6.78 -0.38 -27.58
C ARG A 177 -7.35 1.02 -27.34
N GLN A 178 -7.14 1.59 -26.15
CA GLN A 178 -7.59 2.95 -25.84
C GLN A 178 -6.95 4.00 -26.76
N LEU A 179 -5.64 3.92 -27.00
CA LEU A 179 -4.96 4.83 -27.92
C LEU A 179 -5.40 4.63 -29.37
N GLN A 180 -5.54 3.39 -29.83
CA GLN A 180 -5.99 3.09 -31.20
C GLN A 180 -7.43 3.57 -31.46
N ASN A 181 -8.32 3.37 -30.48
CA ASN A 181 -9.73 3.74 -30.60
C ASN A 181 -10.02 5.18 -30.16
N LEU A 182 -9.02 5.89 -29.61
CA LEU A 182 -9.17 7.22 -29.01
C LEU A 182 -10.26 7.24 -27.93
N GLU A 183 -10.28 6.19 -27.10
CA GLU A 183 -11.17 6.10 -25.95
C GLU A 183 -10.56 6.89 -24.79
N PRO A 184 -11.31 7.81 -24.14
CA PRO A 184 -10.76 8.61 -23.05
C PRO A 184 -10.29 7.74 -21.86
N PRO A 185 -9.38 8.25 -21.01
CA PRO A 185 -9.02 7.58 -19.77
C PRO A 185 -10.27 7.23 -18.96
N LYS A 186 -10.28 6.05 -18.34
CA LYS A 186 -11.45 5.57 -17.58
C LYS A 186 -11.67 6.35 -16.29
N TYR A 187 -10.59 6.91 -15.72
CA TYR A 187 -10.60 7.60 -14.43
C TYR A 187 -9.68 8.84 -14.45
N PRO A 188 -9.95 9.85 -15.31
CA PRO A 188 -9.06 11.01 -15.48
C PRO A 188 -8.85 11.78 -14.17
N GLU A 189 -9.85 11.86 -13.30
CA GLU A 189 -9.77 12.54 -12.01
C GLU A 189 -8.79 11.86 -11.05
N LEU A 190 -8.65 10.52 -11.13
CA LEU A 190 -7.67 9.78 -10.33
C LEU A 190 -6.24 10.03 -10.83
N GLU A 191 -6.04 10.21 -12.14
CA GLU A 191 -4.74 10.56 -12.69
C GLU A 191 -4.32 11.99 -12.29
N GLU A 192 -5.27 12.92 -12.23
CA GLU A 192 -5.04 14.28 -11.73
C GLU A 192 -4.73 14.29 -10.24
N LEU A 193 -5.51 13.56 -9.43
CA LEU A 193 -5.26 13.41 -8.00
C LEU A 193 -3.90 12.79 -7.73
N GLN A 194 -3.50 11.76 -8.47
CA GLN A 194 -2.16 11.17 -8.39
C GLN A 194 -1.08 12.23 -8.66
N GLY A 195 -1.27 13.05 -9.70
CA GLY A 195 -0.37 14.15 -10.01
C GLY A 195 -0.20 15.11 -8.84
N ALA A 196 -1.30 15.51 -8.22
CA ALA A 196 -1.29 16.38 -7.04
C ALA A 196 -0.62 15.72 -5.81
N LEU A 197 -0.93 14.44 -5.55
CA LEU A 197 -0.35 13.70 -4.43
C LEU A 197 1.17 13.54 -4.56
N SER A 198 1.67 13.32 -5.77
CA SER A 198 3.11 13.15 -6.01
C SER A 198 3.96 14.36 -5.58
N GLN A 199 3.35 15.56 -5.54
CA GLN A 199 4.03 16.78 -5.07
C GLN A 199 4.24 16.80 -3.55
N ILE A 200 3.38 16.11 -2.79
CA ILE A 200 3.41 16.11 -1.31
C ILE A 200 3.86 14.77 -0.72
N ALA A 201 3.89 13.70 -1.54
CA ALA A 201 4.22 12.34 -1.11
C ALA A 201 5.62 12.21 -0.49
N SER A 202 6.58 13.07 -0.84
CA SER A 202 7.93 13.08 -0.25
C SER A 202 7.98 13.57 1.20
N THR A 203 6.95 14.28 1.65
CA THR A 203 6.89 14.89 3.00
C THR A 203 5.71 14.41 3.83
N ASN A 204 4.78 13.66 3.24
CA ASN A 204 3.58 13.16 3.90
C ASN A 204 3.38 11.67 3.61
N VAL A 205 3.54 10.85 4.66
CA VAL A 205 3.41 9.38 4.59
C VAL A 205 2.02 8.95 4.11
N ALA A 206 0.95 9.59 4.59
CA ALA A 206 -0.41 9.27 4.16
C ALA A 206 -0.65 9.60 2.67
N ALA A 207 -0.05 10.69 2.19
CA ALA A 207 -0.11 11.02 0.77
C ALA A 207 0.70 10.04 -0.10
N GLN A 208 1.84 9.56 0.41
CA GLN A 208 2.63 8.51 -0.25
C GLN A 208 1.86 7.18 -0.34
N GLU A 209 1.18 6.79 0.74
CA GLU A 209 0.34 5.59 0.75
C GLU A 209 -0.80 5.70 -0.26
N LEU A 210 -1.51 6.83 -0.28
CA LEU A 210 -2.61 7.05 -1.23
C LEU A 210 -2.12 7.13 -2.69
N ASP A 211 -0.99 7.77 -2.95
CA ASP A 211 -0.35 7.82 -4.27
C ASP A 211 -0.04 6.41 -4.79
N ASN A 212 0.53 5.55 -3.93
CA ASN A 212 0.80 4.15 -4.26
C ASN A 212 -0.49 3.36 -4.53
N ASP A 213 -1.52 3.54 -3.70
CA ASP A 213 -2.81 2.89 -3.89
C ASP A 213 -3.47 3.26 -5.22
N ILE A 214 -3.43 4.55 -5.60
CA ILE A 214 -3.95 5.03 -6.88
C ILE A 214 -3.14 4.45 -8.04
N LYS A 215 -1.80 4.42 -7.95
CA LYS A 215 -0.94 3.80 -8.97
C LYS A 215 -1.23 2.32 -9.16
N ILE A 216 -1.49 1.58 -8.08
CA ILE A 216 -1.88 0.17 -8.14
C ILE A 216 -3.27 0.05 -8.80
N PHE A 217 -4.23 0.88 -8.39
CA PHE A 217 -5.58 0.86 -8.94
C PHE A 217 -5.62 1.16 -10.45
N LEU A 218 -4.85 2.15 -10.90
CA LEU A 218 -4.73 2.52 -12.31
C LEU A 218 -3.86 1.56 -13.11
N GLY A 219 -3.24 0.58 -12.46
CA GLY A 219 -2.38 -0.42 -13.08
C GLY A 219 -1.03 0.11 -13.55
N TRP A 220 -0.56 1.24 -12.99
CA TRP A 220 0.70 1.89 -13.36
C TRP A 220 1.93 1.18 -12.77
N SER A 221 1.74 0.40 -11.72
CA SER A 221 2.79 -0.35 -11.04
C SER A 221 2.51 -1.85 -11.08
N GLY A 222 3.52 -2.64 -11.44
CA GLY A 222 3.48 -4.09 -11.26
C GLY A 222 3.44 -4.47 -9.78
N GLU A 223 3.21 -5.76 -9.49
CA GLU A 223 3.03 -6.37 -8.15
C GLU A 223 4.18 -6.09 -7.12
N GLY A 224 5.21 -5.33 -7.51
CA GLY A 224 6.42 -5.02 -6.72
C GLY A 224 6.32 -3.83 -5.76
N LEU A 225 5.22 -3.07 -5.72
CA LEU A 225 4.93 -2.18 -4.58
C LEU A 225 4.31 -2.97 -3.44
N THR A 226 4.95 -4.09 -3.07
CA THR A 226 4.76 -4.65 -1.74
C THR A 226 5.18 -3.55 -0.76
N LYS A 227 4.19 -3.02 -0.03
CA LYS A 227 4.34 -2.17 1.15
C LYS A 227 5.69 -2.46 1.81
N SER A 228 6.58 -1.48 1.87
CA SER A 228 7.64 -1.52 2.87
C SER A 228 6.91 -1.61 4.20
N ILE A 229 6.81 -2.82 4.75
CA ILE A 229 6.45 -3.00 6.15
C ILE A 229 7.44 -2.10 6.87
N ASN A 230 6.91 -1.05 7.51
CA ASN A 230 7.67 -0.02 8.20
C ASN A 230 8.85 -0.68 8.92
N ALA A 231 10.08 -0.34 8.51
CA ALA A 231 11.29 -0.73 9.21
C ALA A 231 11.29 -0.25 10.69
N ASP A 232 10.35 0.63 11.02
CA ASP A 232 10.15 1.30 12.31
C ASP A 232 9.19 0.57 13.28
N LEU A 233 8.90 -0.72 13.08
CA LEU A 233 8.02 -1.50 13.98
C LEU A 233 8.76 -2.48 14.90
N ALA A 234 10.10 -2.47 14.90
CA ALA A 234 10.91 -3.35 15.76
C ALA A 234 10.60 -3.16 17.26
N TRP A 235 10.15 -1.97 17.66
CA TRP A 235 9.77 -1.66 19.04
C TRP A 235 8.61 -2.52 19.56
N ILE A 236 7.74 -3.05 18.69
CA ILE A 236 6.60 -3.89 19.09
C ILE A 236 7.10 -5.11 19.88
N ASN A 237 8.20 -5.72 19.41
CA ASN A 237 8.82 -6.89 20.05
C ASN A 237 9.42 -6.58 21.43
N THR A 238 9.53 -5.30 21.80
CA THR A 238 10.07 -4.88 23.11
C THR A 238 9.01 -4.80 24.21
N ILE A 239 7.71 -4.78 23.86
CA ILE A 239 6.60 -4.63 24.83
C ILE A 239 6.67 -5.71 25.92
N VAL A 240 6.78 -6.99 25.54
CA VAL A 240 6.87 -8.09 26.50
C VAL A 240 8.14 -7.99 27.33
N SER A 241 9.29 -7.73 26.69
CA SER A 241 10.59 -7.67 27.38
C SER A 241 10.68 -6.54 28.43
N LEU A 242 10.01 -5.40 28.19
CA LEU A 242 10.03 -4.28 29.13
C LEU A 242 9.11 -4.52 30.32
N GLY A 243 8.01 -5.26 30.14
CA GLY A 243 7.02 -5.52 31.18
C GLY A 243 7.25 -6.80 31.99
N ASP A 244 7.66 -7.90 31.37
CA ASP A 244 7.91 -9.20 32.02
C ASP A 244 9.39 -9.44 32.28
N ARG A 245 9.76 -9.35 33.55
CA ARG A 245 11.13 -9.47 34.06
C ARG A 245 11.33 -10.77 34.85
N SER A 246 10.54 -11.80 34.54
CA SER A 246 10.68 -13.12 35.16
C SER A 246 12.01 -13.81 34.85
N ILE A 247 12.68 -13.43 33.76
CA ILE A 247 13.93 -14.05 33.26
C ILE A 247 15.17 -13.15 33.48
N GLU A 248 15.02 -11.88 33.87
CA GLU A 248 16.16 -10.99 34.12
C GLU A 248 16.99 -11.47 35.33
N GLN A 249 18.22 -11.91 35.06
CA GLN A 249 19.29 -11.97 36.04
C GLN A 249 19.81 -10.53 36.24
N ASP A 250 19.41 -9.89 37.34
CA ASP A 250 20.02 -8.69 37.92
C ASP A 250 20.63 -7.67 36.92
N GLU A 251 19.85 -7.19 35.94
CA GLU A 251 20.28 -6.04 35.15
C GLU A 251 20.23 -4.75 36.01
N ILE A 252 21.22 -3.88 35.78
CA ILE A 252 21.62 -2.70 36.57
C ILE A 252 20.54 -1.58 36.63
N LYS A 253 19.36 -1.77 36.02
CA LYS A 253 18.29 -0.76 36.03
C LYS A 253 17.50 -0.79 37.34
N SER A 254 17.29 0.38 37.94
CA SER A 254 16.41 0.50 39.10
C SER A 254 14.96 0.15 38.74
N ASN A 255 14.20 -0.41 39.69
CA ASN A 255 12.76 -0.70 39.52
C ASN A 255 11.96 0.54 39.06
N TYR A 256 12.44 1.74 39.38
CA TYR A 256 11.84 2.99 38.93
C TYR A 256 12.02 3.18 37.42
N GLN A 257 13.24 3.05 36.89
CA GLN A 257 13.51 3.18 35.46
C GLN A 257 12.76 2.10 34.66
N ALA A 258 12.69 0.88 35.22
CA ALA A 258 11.95 -0.24 34.65
C ALA A 258 10.46 0.08 34.45
N GLY A 259 9.80 0.62 35.49
CA GLY A 259 8.41 1.04 35.42
C GLY A 259 8.19 2.12 34.37
N THR A 260 9.04 3.15 34.36
CA THR A 260 8.94 4.25 33.38
C THR A 260 9.14 3.77 31.94
N ASP A 261 10.12 2.90 31.68
CA ASP A 261 10.33 2.33 30.34
C ASP A 261 9.08 1.56 29.86
N PHE A 262 8.45 0.81 30.77
CA PHE A 262 7.24 0.05 30.46
C PHE A 262 6.00 0.94 30.25
N GLU A 263 5.79 1.97 31.09
CA GLU A 263 4.72 2.95 30.88
C GLU A 263 4.84 3.64 29.51
N ASN A 264 6.07 3.96 29.09
CA ASN A 264 6.33 4.58 27.79
C ASN A 264 6.00 3.65 26.62
N ILE A 265 6.38 2.36 26.70
CA ILE A 265 6.07 1.41 25.60
C ILE A 265 4.57 1.09 25.55
N VAL A 266 3.88 1.04 26.69
CA VAL A 266 2.41 0.89 26.73
C VAL A 266 1.73 2.11 26.12
N ARG A 267 2.19 3.32 26.45
CA ARG A 267 1.72 4.57 25.83
C ARG A 267 1.83 4.51 24.31
N GLN A 268 3.02 4.16 23.80
CA GLN A 268 3.25 4.00 22.36
C GLN A 268 2.34 2.93 21.75
N GLY A 269 2.14 1.80 22.44
CA GLY A 269 1.21 0.74 22.04
C GLY A 269 -0.24 1.22 21.90
N LEU A 270 -0.77 1.90 22.91
CA LEU A 270 -2.15 2.40 22.90
C LEU A 270 -2.36 3.52 21.87
N GLU A 271 -1.41 4.45 21.73
CA GLU A 271 -1.40 5.46 20.66
C GLU A 271 -1.41 4.79 19.29
N PHE A 272 -0.53 3.80 19.08
CA PHE A 272 -0.47 3.05 17.84
C PHE A 272 -1.79 2.34 17.54
N LEU A 273 -2.44 1.73 18.54
CA LEU A 273 -3.77 1.11 18.42
C LEU A 273 -4.86 2.11 18.00
N GLY A 274 -4.68 3.40 18.28
CA GLY A 274 -5.58 4.49 17.88
C GLY A 274 -6.26 5.21 19.04
N PHE A 275 -5.83 4.97 20.28
CA PHE A 275 -6.29 5.76 21.42
C PHE A 275 -5.64 7.14 21.43
N LYS A 276 -6.39 8.14 21.88
CA LYS A 276 -5.86 9.48 22.16
C LYS A 276 -5.43 9.57 23.62
N LEU A 277 -4.13 9.62 23.86
CA LEU A 277 -3.59 9.77 25.22
C LEU A 277 -3.49 11.23 25.65
N GLU A 278 -3.92 11.49 26.87
CA GLU A 278 -3.86 12.82 27.47
C GLU A 278 -2.49 13.07 28.10
N LYS A 279 -1.78 14.08 27.61
CA LYS A 279 -0.40 14.41 28.01
C LYS A 279 -0.27 14.85 29.47
N ALA A 280 -1.37 15.21 30.12
CA ALA A 280 -1.42 15.63 31.51
C ALA A 280 -1.16 14.48 32.50
N TYR A 281 -1.21 13.22 32.05
CA TYR A 281 -1.01 12.03 32.88
C TYR A 281 0.21 11.27 32.37
N LYS A 282 1.30 11.25 33.17
CA LYS A 282 2.62 10.69 32.81
C LYS A 282 3.25 9.87 33.96
N GLY A 283 2.44 9.28 34.83
CA GLY A 283 2.93 8.49 35.96
C GLY A 283 3.77 9.29 36.97
N GLY A 284 4.58 8.59 37.76
CA GLY A 284 5.40 9.13 38.84
C GLY A 284 4.75 9.04 40.23
N ALA A 285 5.45 9.47 41.28
CA ALA A 285 4.98 9.31 42.65
C ALA A 285 3.62 10.03 42.87
N GLY A 286 2.55 9.24 43.02
CA GLY A 286 1.19 9.74 43.18
C GLY A 286 0.51 10.24 41.90
N GLY A 287 1.12 10.02 40.73
CA GLY A 287 0.57 10.33 39.42
C GLY A 287 -0.21 9.15 38.84
N LEU A 288 -1.21 9.44 38.01
CA LEU A 288 -1.87 8.41 37.19
C LEU A 288 -0.98 8.07 35.99
N ASP A 289 -0.74 6.77 35.76
CA ASP A 289 0.13 6.32 34.66
C ASP A 289 -0.39 6.80 33.30
N LEU A 290 -1.63 6.39 32.96
CA LEU A 290 -2.20 6.61 31.64
C LEU A 290 -3.71 6.91 31.70
N TYR A 291 -4.13 7.85 30.87
CA TYR A 291 -5.53 8.11 30.56
C TYR A 291 -5.71 8.39 29.07
N CYS A 292 -6.62 7.66 28.43
CA CYS A 292 -7.06 7.89 27.07
C CYS A 292 -8.44 8.57 27.09
N SER A 293 -8.63 9.62 26.30
CA SER A 293 -9.91 10.32 26.20
C SER A 293 -10.82 9.77 25.09
N GLU A 294 -10.21 9.26 24.01
CA GLU A 294 -10.89 8.75 22.82
C GLU A 294 -10.27 7.41 22.38
N PRO A 295 -11.03 6.54 21.69
CA PRO A 295 -12.44 6.70 21.27
C PRO A 295 -13.46 6.53 22.41
N TYR A 296 -13.04 5.99 23.54
CA TYR A 296 -13.78 5.98 24.80
C TYR A 296 -12.79 6.23 25.95
N PRO A 297 -13.27 6.72 27.10
CA PRO A 297 -12.40 6.97 28.24
C PRO A 297 -11.83 5.65 28.78
N LEU A 298 -10.50 5.54 28.81
CA LEU A 298 -9.77 4.39 29.34
C LEU A 298 -8.75 4.89 30.38
N VAL A 299 -8.81 4.36 31.59
CA VAL A 299 -7.82 4.61 32.64
C VAL A 299 -6.97 3.36 32.82
N CYS A 300 -5.65 3.53 32.79
CA CYS A 300 -4.73 2.41 32.79
C CYS A 300 -3.63 2.54 33.83
N GLU A 301 -3.32 1.42 34.48
CA GLU A 301 -2.20 1.21 35.40
C GLU A 301 -1.23 0.20 34.78
N CYS A 302 0.06 0.53 34.77
CA CYS A 302 1.11 -0.30 34.19
C CYS A 302 2.01 -0.85 35.29
N LYS A 303 2.26 -2.15 35.29
CA LYS A 303 3.22 -2.76 36.23
C LYS A 303 4.25 -3.57 35.46
N ALA A 304 5.53 -3.21 35.63
CA ALA A 304 6.66 -4.02 35.16
C ALA A 304 7.21 -4.87 36.33
N GLY A 305 7.71 -6.07 36.05
CA GLY A 305 8.33 -6.93 37.06
C GLY A 305 8.08 -8.42 36.86
N LYS A 306 7.99 -9.18 37.96
CA LYS A 306 7.73 -10.63 37.93
C LYS A 306 6.25 -10.99 38.09
N SER A 307 5.45 -10.07 38.63
CA SER A 307 4.02 -10.26 38.91
C SER A 307 3.31 -8.93 39.14
N ILE A 308 1.99 -8.91 38.99
CA ILE A 308 1.14 -7.77 39.38
C ILE A 308 0.99 -7.72 40.92
N PRO A 309 1.40 -6.62 41.60
CA PRO A 309 1.24 -6.47 43.04
C PRO A 309 -0.23 -6.50 43.51
N SER A 310 -0.48 -6.96 44.74
CA SER A 310 -1.84 -7.09 45.30
C SER A 310 -2.60 -5.77 45.45
N GLY A 311 -1.87 -4.65 45.63
CA GLY A 311 -2.40 -3.30 45.80
C GLY A 311 -2.77 -2.57 44.50
N THR A 312 -2.51 -3.16 43.33
CA THR A 312 -2.59 -2.46 42.03
C THR A 312 -4.00 -1.97 41.70
N VAL A 313 -5.03 -2.74 42.05
CA VAL A 313 -6.43 -2.33 41.81
C VAL A 313 -6.80 -1.12 42.67
N GLN A 314 -6.40 -1.13 43.94
CA GLN A 314 -6.65 -0.03 44.88
C GLN A 314 -5.92 1.24 44.45
N GLU A 315 -4.69 1.10 43.94
CA GLU A 315 -3.89 2.18 43.40
C GLU A 315 -4.57 2.85 42.20
N LEU A 316 -4.99 2.06 41.20
CA LEU A 316 -5.72 2.56 40.03
C LEU A 316 -7.01 3.31 40.42
N ILE A 317 -7.78 2.79 41.39
CA ILE A 317 -9.01 3.44 41.87
C ILE A 317 -8.69 4.76 42.57
N LYS A 318 -7.70 4.77 43.46
CA LYS A 318 -7.30 5.95 44.21
C LYS A 318 -6.80 7.05 43.28
N LEU A 319 -5.85 6.73 42.41
CA LEU A 319 -5.21 7.69 41.52
C LEU A 319 -6.17 8.14 40.42
N GLY A 320 -6.89 7.20 39.81
CA GLY A 320 -7.91 7.50 38.81
C GLY A 320 -9.02 8.41 39.35
N GLY A 321 -9.55 8.10 40.54
CA GLY A 321 -10.56 8.94 41.20
C GLY A 321 -10.05 10.34 41.56
N MET A 322 -8.82 10.44 42.07
CA MET A 322 -8.20 11.70 42.47
C MET A 322 -7.91 12.61 41.27
N HIS A 323 -7.38 12.06 40.18
CA HIS A 323 -6.91 12.85 39.03
C HIS A 323 -7.98 13.11 37.96
N LEU A 324 -8.97 12.22 37.81
CA LEU A 324 -10.04 12.36 36.82
C LEU A 324 -11.33 12.93 37.43
N GLY A 325 -11.48 12.82 38.76
CA GLY A 325 -12.74 13.07 39.44
C GLY A 325 -13.74 11.91 39.25
N LEU A 326 -14.71 11.83 40.17
CA LEU A 326 -15.64 10.70 40.28
C LEU A 326 -16.39 10.40 38.98
N ALA A 327 -16.99 11.42 38.36
CA ALA A 327 -17.84 11.23 37.18
C ALA A 327 -17.08 10.68 35.98
N LYS A 328 -15.85 11.15 35.75
CA LYS A 328 -15.00 10.74 34.62
C LYS A 328 -14.41 9.36 34.88
N PHE A 329 -13.93 9.09 36.09
CA PHE A 329 -13.40 7.78 36.48
C PHE A 329 -14.46 6.67 36.40
N LEU A 330 -15.69 6.92 36.87
CA LEU A 330 -16.77 5.92 36.81
C LEU A 330 -17.16 5.57 35.38
N LYS A 331 -17.15 6.53 34.46
CA LYS A 331 -17.41 6.32 33.03
C LYS A 331 -16.26 5.66 32.28
N SER A 332 -15.06 5.62 32.85
CA SER A 332 -13.88 5.08 32.18
C SER A 332 -13.85 3.54 32.28
N ALA A 333 -13.50 2.89 31.17
CA ALA A 333 -12.96 1.53 31.21
C ALA A 333 -11.68 1.54 32.05
N LYS A 334 -11.43 0.46 32.81
CA LYS A 334 -10.30 0.36 33.75
C LYS A 334 -9.45 -0.83 33.37
N LEU A 335 -8.16 -0.60 33.12
CA LEU A 335 -7.26 -1.62 32.61
C LEU A 335 -5.96 -1.65 33.40
N ILE A 336 -5.55 -2.84 33.84
CA ILE A 336 -4.22 -3.10 34.35
C ILE A 336 -3.47 -3.91 33.29
N ILE A 337 -2.25 -3.48 32.97
CA ILE A 337 -1.34 -4.20 32.08
C ILE A 337 -0.09 -4.56 32.89
N GLY A 338 0.21 -5.84 32.99
CA GLY A 338 1.40 -6.28 33.72
C GLY A 338 1.73 -7.77 33.58
N PRO A 339 2.88 -8.21 34.09
CA PRO A 339 3.39 -9.56 33.88
C PRO A 339 2.80 -10.58 34.85
N GLY A 340 2.89 -11.85 34.45
CA GLY A 340 2.49 -12.98 35.29
C GLY A 340 0.98 -13.06 35.55
N LYS A 341 0.59 -14.00 36.42
CA LYS A 341 -0.81 -14.17 36.83
C LYS A 341 -1.13 -13.28 38.04
N PRO A 342 -2.27 -12.55 38.06
CA PRO A 342 -2.69 -11.80 39.22
C PRO A 342 -2.93 -12.74 40.42
N SER A 343 -2.72 -12.24 41.63
CA SER A 343 -3.06 -13.00 42.84
C SER A 343 -4.58 -13.18 42.95
N ARG A 344 -5.03 -14.15 43.77
CA ARG A 344 -6.47 -14.36 44.03
C ARG A 344 -7.15 -13.10 44.58
N GLU A 345 -6.44 -12.33 45.39
CA GLU A 345 -6.91 -11.07 45.97
C GLU A 345 -7.05 -9.99 44.90
N THR A 346 -6.02 -9.83 44.05
CA THR A 346 -6.06 -8.90 42.91
C THR A 346 -7.21 -9.24 41.98
N GLN A 347 -7.42 -10.53 41.69
CA GLN A 347 -8.49 -10.97 40.80
C GLN A 347 -9.88 -10.72 41.39
N LYS A 348 -10.06 -10.97 42.69
CA LYS A 348 -11.31 -10.64 43.39
C LYS A 348 -11.58 -9.13 43.36
N ALA A 349 -10.58 -8.31 43.68
CA ALA A 349 -10.71 -6.86 43.64
C ALA A 349 -11.04 -6.36 42.21
N ALA A 350 -10.38 -6.92 41.20
CA ALA A 350 -10.62 -6.56 39.81
C ALA A 350 -12.07 -6.88 39.37
N GLN A 351 -12.63 -8.00 39.81
CA GLN A 351 -14.03 -8.33 39.57
C GLN A 351 -14.99 -7.35 40.26
N GLU A 352 -14.79 -7.07 41.54
CA GLU A 352 -15.66 -6.17 42.32
C GLU A 352 -15.64 -4.74 41.79
N TRP A 353 -14.47 -4.26 41.35
CA TRP A 353 -14.27 -2.88 40.89
C TRP A 353 -14.34 -2.71 39.37
N LYS A 354 -14.72 -3.76 38.64
CA LYS A 354 -14.85 -3.77 37.17
C LYS A 354 -13.56 -3.31 36.47
N VAL A 355 -12.45 -3.89 36.88
CA VAL A 355 -11.11 -3.65 36.32
C VAL A 355 -10.72 -4.86 35.48
N SER A 356 -10.34 -4.63 34.23
CA SER A 356 -9.77 -5.64 33.36
C SER A 356 -8.27 -5.77 33.60
N ILE A 357 -7.75 -6.98 33.48
CA ILE A 357 -6.33 -7.29 33.62
C ILE A 357 -5.89 -8.06 32.38
N ILE A 358 -4.94 -7.51 31.64
CA ILE A 358 -4.25 -8.20 30.54
C ILE A 358 -2.77 -8.35 30.87
N ASN A 359 -2.13 -9.33 30.25
CA ASN A 359 -0.68 -9.46 30.32
C ASN A 359 0.01 -8.65 29.21
N THR A 360 1.33 -8.55 29.30
CA THR A 360 2.17 -7.84 28.32
C THR A 360 2.06 -8.43 26.91
N MET A 361 1.92 -9.76 26.81
CA MET A 361 1.78 -10.48 25.54
C MET A 361 0.47 -10.14 24.83
N SER A 362 -0.64 -10.01 25.55
CA SER A 362 -1.94 -9.62 24.98
C SER A 362 -1.87 -8.23 24.34
N LEU A 363 -1.20 -7.27 24.99
CA LEU A 363 -0.97 -5.94 24.38
C LEU A 363 -0.11 -6.07 23.12
N GLN A 364 1.00 -6.82 23.19
CA GLN A 364 1.89 -7.01 22.05
C GLN A 364 1.14 -7.62 20.86
N LYS A 365 0.38 -8.69 21.06
CA LYS A 365 -0.42 -9.34 19.99
C LYS A 365 -1.41 -8.39 19.32
N LEU A 366 -2.07 -7.52 20.09
CA LEU A 366 -2.97 -6.50 19.53
C LEU A 366 -2.20 -5.50 18.64
N VAL A 367 -1.05 -5.03 19.11
CA VAL A 367 -0.20 -4.08 18.37
C VAL A 367 0.35 -4.74 17.10
N GLU A 368 0.79 -6.00 17.18
CA GLU A 368 1.22 -6.82 16.03
C GLU A 368 0.09 -7.01 15.02
N LEU A 369 -1.13 -7.31 15.48
CA LEU A 369 -2.30 -7.47 14.61
C LEU A 369 -2.58 -6.18 13.83
N LYS A 370 -2.51 -5.01 14.48
CA LYS A 370 -2.68 -3.72 13.80
C LYS A 370 -1.57 -3.44 12.80
N ALA A 371 -0.32 -3.75 13.16
CA ALA A 371 0.82 -3.61 12.26
C ALA A 371 0.66 -4.49 11.01
N LYS A 372 0.21 -5.73 11.20
CA LYS A 372 -0.03 -6.71 10.15
C LYS A 372 -1.20 -6.31 9.26
N TYR A 373 -2.28 -5.79 9.87
CA TYR A 373 -3.51 -5.42 9.19
C TYR A 373 -3.99 -4.02 9.64
N PRO A 374 -3.45 -2.94 9.02
CA PRO A 374 -3.89 -1.58 9.32
C PRO A 374 -5.41 -1.42 9.12
N GLY A 375 -6.08 -0.87 10.13
CA GLY A 375 -7.53 -0.69 10.13
C GLY A 375 -8.36 -1.90 10.59
N ALA A 376 -7.73 -3.02 10.94
CA ALA A 376 -8.45 -4.24 11.35
C ALA A 376 -8.99 -4.19 12.79
N ILE A 377 -8.45 -3.32 13.65
CA ILE A 377 -8.86 -3.21 15.05
C ILE A 377 -9.96 -2.16 15.19
N ASN A 378 -11.15 -2.62 15.59
CA ASN A 378 -12.24 -1.77 16.02
C ASN A 378 -12.19 -1.58 17.54
N LEU A 379 -11.77 -0.40 18.00
CA LEU A 379 -11.61 -0.12 19.42
C LEU A 379 -12.95 -0.11 20.19
N PHE A 380 -14.06 0.30 19.57
CA PHE A 380 -15.36 0.25 20.25
C PHE A 380 -15.79 -1.18 20.54
N GLU A 381 -15.55 -2.10 19.59
CA GLU A 381 -15.79 -3.52 19.80
C GLU A 381 -14.82 -4.10 20.83
N LEU A 382 -13.54 -3.74 20.78
CA LEU A 382 -12.55 -4.16 21.79
C LEU A 382 -12.97 -3.79 23.21
N GLN A 383 -13.69 -2.68 23.40
CA GLN A 383 -14.22 -2.27 24.71
C GLN A 383 -15.14 -3.34 25.31
N GLU A 384 -15.91 -4.05 24.49
CA GLU A 384 -16.83 -5.11 24.94
C GLU A 384 -16.09 -6.33 25.49
N TYR A 385 -14.83 -6.53 25.06
CA TYR A 385 -13.95 -7.59 25.54
C TYR A 385 -13.19 -7.22 26.83
N LEU A 386 -13.28 -5.95 27.28
CA LEU A 386 -12.70 -5.49 28.56
C LEU A 386 -13.61 -5.88 29.73
N GLU A 387 -13.77 -7.18 29.94
CA GLU A 387 -14.54 -7.75 31.06
C GLU A 387 -13.77 -7.63 32.40
N PRO A 388 -14.46 -7.62 33.56
CA PRO A 388 -13.81 -7.59 34.87
C PRO A 388 -12.95 -8.83 35.16
N GLY A 389 -11.74 -8.61 35.66
CA GLY A 389 -10.79 -9.66 36.01
C GLY A 389 -9.77 -9.91 34.91
N ARG A 390 -9.19 -11.12 34.93
CA ARG A 390 -8.16 -11.55 33.97
C ARG A 390 -8.83 -11.99 32.65
N ILE A 391 -8.40 -11.41 31.54
CA ILE A 391 -9.13 -11.52 30.26
C ILE A 391 -8.26 -11.89 29.05
N GLU A 392 -7.12 -12.57 29.20
CA GLU A 392 -6.28 -12.88 28.03
C GLU A 392 -6.99 -13.75 27.00
N ASP A 393 -7.75 -14.75 27.44
CA ASP A 393 -8.53 -15.61 26.55
C ASP A 393 -9.56 -14.82 25.73
N LYS A 394 -10.09 -13.71 26.29
CA LYS A 394 -11.01 -12.81 25.59
C LYS A 394 -10.32 -11.94 24.56
N ILE A 395 -9.10 -11.48 24.86
CA ILE A 395 -8.31 -10.76 23.87
C ILE A 395 -7.88 -11.68 22.73
N ASP A 396 -7.50 -12.92 23.04
CA ASP A 396 -7.18 -13.93 22.03
C ASP A 396 -8.42 -14.28 21.18
N GLU A 397 -9.60 -14.41 21.79
CA GLU A 397 -10.89 -14.58 21.08
C GLU A 397 -11.16 -13.43 20.10
N TYR A 398 -10.94 -12.18 20.52
CA TYR A 398 -11.08 -11.00 19.65
C TYR A 398 -10.10 -11.01 18.47
N ILE A 399 -8.84 -11.34 18.74
CA ILE A 399 -7.80 -11.43 17.70
C ILE A 399 -8.15 -12.52 16.69
N ASP A 400 -8.50 -13.71 17.15
CA ASP A 400 -8.86 -14.86 16.31
C ASP A 400 -10.05 -14.53 15.41
N LYS A 401 -11.06 -13.85 15.96
CA LYS A 401 -12.22 -13.37 15.19
C LYS A 401 -11.81 -12.47 14.04
N ILE A 402 -10.91 -11.50 14.28
CA ILE A 402 -10.41 -10.61 13.23
C ILE A 402 -9.61 -11.39 12.19
N GLU A 403 -8.71 -12.28 12.60
CA GLU A 403 -7.89 -13.04 11.66
C GLU A 403 -8.73 -13.97 10.77
N GLN A 404 -9.75 -14.63 11.35
CA GLN A 404 -10.71 -15.44 10.58
C GLN A 404 -11.49 -14.59 9.58
N SER A 405 -11.94 -13.41 10.02
CA SER A 405 -12.65 -12.43 9.19
C SER A 405 -11.82 -11.98 7.98
N ILE A 406 -10.53 -11.73 8.17
CA ILE A 406 -9.57 -11.36 7.11
C ILE A 406 -9.31 -12.54 6.17
N LYS A 407 -9.07 -13.75 6.71
CA LYS A 407 -8.87 -14.97 5.92
C LYS A 407 -10.05 -15.23 5.00
N LEU A 408 -11.28 -15.09 5.51
CA LEU A 408 -12.50 -15.26 4.72
C LEU A 408 -12.58 -14.25 3.56
N ARG A 409 -12.31 -12.98 3.82
CA ARG A 409 -12.32 -11.91 2.81
C ARG A 409 -11.27 -12.12 1.73
N SER A 410 -10.06 -12.52 2.13
CA SER A 410 -8.98 -12.86 1.21
C SER A 410 -9.38 -14.04 0.31
N HIS A 411 -9.93 -15.09 0.92
CA HIS A 411 -10.42 -16.26 0.21
C HIS A 411 -11.47 -15.91 -0.84
N ILE A 412 -12.47 -15.08 -0.48
CA ILE A 412 -13.52 -14.63 -1.41
C ILE A 412 -12.94 -13.77 -2.54
N ASN A 413 -12.00 -12.88 -2.23
CA ASN A 413 -11.31 -12.08 -3.24
C ASN A 413 -10.54 -12.95 -4.25
N GLN A 414 -9.81 -13.97 -3.78
CA GLN A 414 -9.11 -14.94 -4.64
C GLN A 414 -10.09 -15.83 -5.42
N LEU A 415 -11.20 -16.21 -4.82
CA LEU A 415 -12.24 -16.99 -5.49
C LEU A 415 -12.82 -16.24 -6.68
N VAL A 416 -13.10 -14.94 -6.54
CA VAL A 416 -13.56 -14.09 -7.66
C VAL A 416 -12.52 -14.06 -8.77
N LYS A 417 -11.25 -13.80 -8.44
CA LYS A 417 -10.14 -13.79 -9.40
C LYS A 417 -10.07 -15.10 -10.19
N LYS A 418 -9.99 -16.23 -9.48
CA LYS A 418 -9.86 -17.57 -10.06
C LYS A 418 -11.07 -17.91 -10.93
N TYR A 419 -12.28 -17.67 -10.43
CA TYR A 419 -13.51 -17.96 -11.18
C TYR A 419 -13.55 -17.21 -12.52
N LEU A 420 -13.18 -15.93 -12.54
CA LEU A 420 -13.17 -15.12 -13.77
C LEU A 420 -12.09 -15.60 -14.75
N GLN A 421 -10.91 -15.96 -14.26
CA GLN A 421 -9.83 -16.53 -15.07
C GLN A 421 -10.23 -17.87 -15.70
N ASP A 422 -10.79 -18.78 -14.91
CA ASP A 422 -11.15 -20.13 -15.36
C ASP A 422 -12.36 -20.11 -16.32
N SER A 423 -13.29 -19.16 -16.13
CA SER A 423 -14.51 -19.05 -16.96
C SER A 423 -14.39 -18.13 -18.17
N GLY A 424 -13.34 -17.30 -18.24
CA GLY A 424 -13.18 -16.28 -19.29
C GLY A 424 -14.21 -15.15 -19.24
N LYS A 425 -14.96 -15.01 -18.14
CA LYS A 425 -15.98 -13.95 -17.97
C LYS A 425 -15.36 -12.67 -17.41
N GLU A 426 -15.92 -11.52 -17.77
CA GLU A 426 -15.52 -10.22 -17.20
C GLU A 426 -16.02 -10.00 -15.77
N CYS A 427 -17.17 -10.59 -15.42
CA CYS A 427 -17.78 -10.46 -14.10
C CYS A 427 -18.63 -11.69 -13.77
N THR A 428 -18.97 -11.86 -12.50
CA THR A 428 -19.72 -13.02 -11.99
C THR A 428 -20.76 -12.62 -10.94
N GLY A 429 -21.78 -13.45 -10.75
CA GLY A 429 -22.85 -13.24 -9.77
C GLY A 429 -22.61 -14.00 -8.47
N VAL A 430 -23.35 -13.63 -7.41
CA VAL A 430 -23.19 -14.20 -6.07
C VAL A 430 -23.45 -15.70 -6.04
N GLU A 431 -24.52 -16.18 -6.68
CA GLU A 431 -24.89 -17.61 -6.65
C GLU A 431 -23.80 -18.51 -7.28
N ALA A 432 -23.20 -18.06 -8.37
CA ALA A 432 -22.11 -18.80 -9.03
C ALA A 432 -20.85 -18.86 -8.14
N LEU A 433 -20.52 -17.75 -7.48
CA LEU A 433 -19.43 -17.70 -6.50
C LEU A 433 -19.73 -18.57 -5.28
N HIS A 434 -20.96 -18.57 -4.80
CA HIS A 434 -21.40 -19.35 -3.65
C HIS A 434 -21.29 -20.85 -3.93
N GLY A 435 -21.67 -21.30 -5.12
CA GLY A 435 -21.42 -22.68 -5.57
C GLY A 435 -19.94 -23.02 -5.64
N ALA A 436 -19.12 -22.14 -6.21
CA ALA A 436 -17.66 -22.34 -6.32
C ALA A 436 -16.95 -22.34 -4.95
N TYR A 437 -17.49 -21.61 -3.98
CA TYR A 437 -16.93 -21.46 -2.64
C TYR A 437 -16.86 -22.79 -1.90
N PHE A 438 -17.91 -23.61 -1.92
CA PHE A 438 -17.89 -24.91 -1.25
C PHE A 438 -16.88 -25.89 -1.87
N ALA A 439 -16.56 -25.75 -3.16
CA ALA A 439 -15.56 -26.54 -3.84
C ALA A 439 -14.12 -26.04 -3.65
N SER A 440 -13.93 -24.93 -2.93
CA SER A 440 -12.65 -24.22 -2.84
C SER A 440 -11.88 -24.41 -1.53
N ASN A 441 -12.30 -25.36 -0.68
CA ASN A 441 -11.76 -25.57 0.69
C ASN A 441 -11.75 -24.27 1.52
N PRO A 442 -12.93 -23.66 1.76
CA PRO A 442 -12.99 -22.34 2.37
C PRO A 442 -12.63 -22.35 3.87
N PRO A 443 -12.11 -21.24 4.41
CA PRO A 443 -11.78 -21.11 5.83
C PRO A 443 -13.03 -21.17 6.73
N GLN A 444 -14.20 -20.79 6.21
CA GLN A 444 -15.49 -20.94 6.87
C GLN A 444 -16.36 -21.91 6.06
N PRO A 445 -16.58 -23.16 6.53
CA PRO A 445 -17.28 -24.19 5.75
C PRO A 445 -18.71 -23.83 5.36
N LEU A 446 -19.41 -23.05 6.19
CA LEU A 446 -20.77 -22.61 5.97
C LEU A 446 -20.82 -21.09 5.88
N LEU A 447 -21.14 -20.57 4.70
CA LEU A 447 -21.37 -19.15 4.47
C LEU A 447 -22.73 -19.01 3.79
N GLN A 448 -23.61 -18.16 4.30
CA GLN A 448 -24.89 -17.90 3.62
C GLN A 448 -24.67 -17.06 2.36
N THR A 449 -25.54 -17.20 1.37
CA THR A 449 -25.43 -16.47 0.09
C THR A 449 -25.53 -14.96 0.33
N GLU A 450 -26.40 -14.53 1.23
CA GLU A 450 -26.56 -13.13 1.65
C GLU A 450 -25.31 -12.62 2.36
N GLN A 451 -24.69 -13.43 3.23
CA GLN A 451 -23.44 -13.06 3.89
C GLN A 451 -22.29 -12.92 2.88
N MET A 452 -22.22 -13.81 1.89
CA MET A 452 -21.26 -13.67 0.80
C MET A 452 -21.51 -12.39 0.01
N HIS A 453 -22.77 -12.06 -0.27
CA HIS A 453 -23.12 -10.82 -0.96
C HIS A 453 -22.64 -9.59 -0.18
N GLU A 454 -22.90 -9.51 1.13
CA GLU A 454 -22.42 -8.41 1.97
C GLU A 454 -20.89 -8.28 1.96
N ILE A 455 -20.15 -9.40 2.02
CA ILE A 455 -18.69 -9.37 1.90
C ILE A 455 -18.25 -8.88 0.51
N LEU A 456 -18.92 -9.31 -0.55
CA LEU A 456 -18.63 -8.83 -1.91
C LEU A 456 -18.93 -7.33 -2.05
N ILE A 457 -19.98 -6.81 -1.40
CA ILE A 457 -20.24 -5.36 -1.30
C ILE A 457 -19.12 -4.66 -0.55
N GLU A 458 -18.74 -5.14 0.62
CA GLU A 458 -17.64 -4.60 1.43
C GLU A 458 -16.35 -4.51 0.61
N LEU A 459 -15.96 -5.61 -0.05
CA LEU A 459 -14.76 -5.69 -0.88
C LEU A 459 -14.84 -4.84 -2.16
N SER A 460 -16.04 -4.50 -2.61
CA SER A 460 -16.28 -3.62 -3.76
C SER A 460 -16.47 -2.16 -3.40
N SER A 461 -16.46 -1.84 -2.10
CA SER A 461 -16.60 -0.48 -1.62
C SER A 461 -15.45 0.39 -2.13
N PRO A 462 -15.70 1.67 -2.48
CA PRO A 462 -14.63 2.62 -2.78
C PRO A 462 -13.57 2.74 -1.66
N LEU A 463 -13.93 2.39 -0.42
CA LEU A 463 -13.02 2.42 0.73
C LEU A 463 -12.01 1.26 0.75
N THR A 464 -12.34 0.11 0.14
CA THR A 464 -11.50 -1.09 0.17
C THR A 464 -10.91 -1.38 -1.21
N GLY A 465 -11.74 -1.30 -2.26
CA GLY A 465 -11.33 -1.32 -3.67
C GLY A 465 -10.63 -2.60 -4.11
N TYR A 466 -10.99 -3.76 -3.56
CA TYR A 466 -10.41 -5.05 -3.94
C TYR A 466 -11.18 -5.71 -5.08
N LEU A 467 -12.49 -5.49 -5.12
CA LEU A 467 -13.40 -5.90 -6.18
C LEU A 467 -14.09 -4.68 -6.77
N GLY A 468 -14.71 -4.85 -7.92
CA GLY A 468 -15.62 -3.89 -8.50
C GLY A 468 -17.01 -4.49 -8.61
N ARG A 469 -18.04 -3.62 -8.57
CA ARG A 469 -19.45 -4.01 -8.63
C ARG A 469 -20.13 -3.34 -9.82
N LYS A 470 -20.85 -4.11 -10.63
CA LYS A 470 -21.90 -3.65 -11.53
C LYS A 470 -23.23 -3.86 -10.81
N LYS A 471 -23.83 -2.78 -10.33
CA LYS A 471 -25.04 -2.82 -9.51
C LYS A 471 -26.24 -3.30 -10.34
N GLY A 472 -26.94 -4.31 -9.82
CA GLY A 472 -28.18 -4.83 -10.40
C GLY A 472 -29.43 -4.13 -9.89
N SER A 473 -30.60 -4.60 -10.32
CA SER A 473 -31.91 -4.18 -9.78
C SER A 473 -32.17 -4.72 -8.37
N ASP A 474 -31.51 -5.84 -8.03
CA ASP A 474 -31.55 -6.50 -6.73
C ASP A 474 -30.17 -7.11 -6.42
N TRP A 475 -30.01 -7.66 -5.21
CA TRP A 475 -28.74 -8.26 -4.80
C TRP A 475 -28.34 -9.48 -5.64
N LYS A 476 -29.30 -10.20 -6.22
CA LYS A 476 -29.06 -11.39 -7.07
C LYS A 476 -28.54 -11.02 -8.45
N SER A 477 -28.92 -9.85 -8.94
CA SER A 477 -28.48 -9.31 -10.23
C SER A 477 -27.19 -8.52 -10.16
N ASP A 478 -26.66 -8.25 -8.96
CA ASP A 478 -25.32 -7.69 -8.81
C ASP A 478 -24.25 -8.58 -9.47
N ARG A 479 -23.27 -7.94 -10.11
CA ARG A 479 -22.11 -8.61 -10.68
C ARG A 479 -20.83 -8.03 -10.14
N PHE A 480 -19.87 -8.90 -9.86
CA PHE A 480 -18.59 -8.55 -9.27
C PHE A 480 -17.45 -8.90 -10.22
N TYR A 481 -16.43 -8.06 -10.23
CA TYR A 481 -15.20 -8.26 -11.00
C TYR A 481 -13.98 -8.01 -10.13
N PHE A 482 -12.87 -8.65 -10.47
CA PHE A 482 -11.63 -8.52 -9.71
C PHE A 482 -10.90 -7.22 -10.06
N ILE A 483 -10.38 -6.52 -9.04
CA ILE A 483 -9.52 -5.34 -9.22
C ILE A 483 -8.10 -5.64 -8.74
N ARG A 484 -7.95 -6.02 -7.46
CA ARG A 484 -6.64 -6.32 -6.86
C ARG A 484 -6.74 -7.33 -5.73
N ASN A 485 -5.63 -7.97 -5.40
CA ASN A 485 -5.57 -8.93 -4.31
C ASN A 485 -5.76 -8.22 -2.97
N LEU A 486 -6.53 -8.81 -2.05
CA LEU A 486 -6.47 -8.45 -0.64
C LEU A 486 -5.15 -9.00 -0.06
N PRO A 487 -4.22 -8.16 0.41
CA PRO A 487 -2.97 -8.65 0.97
C PRO A 487 -3.24 -9.34 2.31
N THR A 488 -3.00 -10.65 2.35
CA THR A 488 -2.72 -11.36 3.59
C THR A 488 -1.22 -11.32 3.79
N SER A 489 -0.73 -10.78 4.90
CA SER A 489 0.70 -10.79 5.19
C SER A 489 1.23 -12.23 5.08
N TYR A 490 2.22 -12.40 4.21
CA TYR A 490 2.95 -13.63 3.83
C TYR A 490 2.34 -14.57 2.78
N LYS A 491 3.18 -14.77 1.76
CA LYS A 491 3.28 -15.97 0.94
C LYS A 491 3.28 -17.21 1.85
N GLU A 492 2.34 -18.11 1.61
CA GLU A 492 2.55 -19.53 1.92
C GLU A 492 3.57 -20.10 0.92
N ASP A 493 4.85 -19.75 1.06
CA ASP A 493 5.90 -20.61 0.51
C ASP A 493 6.12 -21.73 1.52
N ASN A 494 5.40 -22.83 1.33
CA ASN A 494 5.67 -24.12 1.94
C ASN A 494 7.13 -24.53 1.65
N THR A 495 8.06 -24.16 2.54
CA THR A 495 9.37 -24.79 2.61
C THR A 495 9.58 -25.31 4.01
N ILE A 496 9.18 -26.56 4.19
CA ILE A 496 9.59 -27.39 5.33
C ILE A 496 11.11 -27.50 5.25
N TYR A 497 11.84 -26.81 6.13
CA TYR A 497 13.21 -27.18 6.44
C TYR A 497 13.16 -28.20 7.57
N PHE A 498 13.29 -29.47 7.21
CA PHE A 498 13.84 -30.46 8.13
C PHE A 498 15.31 -30.14 8.35
N MET A 499 15.68 -29.84 9.59
CA MET A 499 16.90 -30.35 10.23
C MET A 499 16.57 -30.71 11.68
#